data_AF-A0A1Q7B6E7-F1
#
_entry.id   AF-A0A1Q7B6E7-F1
#
_cell.length_a   1.000
_cell.length_b   1.000
_cell.length_c   1.000
_cell.angle_alpha   90.00
_cell.angle_beta   90.00
_cell.angle_gamma   90.00
#
_symmetry.space_group_name_H-M   'P 1'
#
loop_
_entity.id
_entity.type
_entity.pdbx_description
1 polymer ?
#
loop_
_entity_poly.entity_id
_entity_poly.type
_entity_poly.pdbx_seq_one_letter_code
_entity_poly.pdbx_strand_id
1 'polypeptide(L)'
;MGQKIKRENSFDTLLDQSLNKQGHGRPAARRAGKAASRIWPRRHLRLTLSLIILLVVGLGASVFAWQNGIWFPAAGPNGLRAVLIDGLSVSYPDPSFTNNVTKTLSSVGYSVDYIGPDKFTVDTFANLPSQGYSLVIIRAHTANSAIITSEPYASSKYVFEQLAGRVSPATIGTPVEYFAVTAQFISSESHGRFQNSIIVLMGCGDPGDRATFGAAFVDKGAGYLIGFDNSVSAQFTDSETSTLVSALAHGNTVQESVGLASGSDPVYHGQFGFVVASSVLQQRTVNLLSQLSLFVTLGFLLLFGPLSVFLVPKLLARR
;
A
#
# COMPACT_ATOMS: atom_id res chain seq x y z
N MET A 1 -16.61 -53.72 -81.01
CA MET A 1 -15.55 -52.96 -81.70
C MET A 1 -15.63 -51.54 -81.20
N GLY A 2 -14.70 -51.13 -80.33
CA GLY A 2 -14.75 -49.87 -79.59
C GLY A 2 -13.68 -49.87 -78.50
N GLN A 3 -12.43 -49.61 -78.91
CA GLN A 3 -11.30 -49.44 -78.01
C GLN A 3 -11.56 -48.23 -77.09
N LYS A 4 -11.72 -48.44 -75.78
CA LYS A 4 -11.51 -47.37 -74.80
C LYS A 4 -10.03 -47.33 -74.47
N ILE A 5 -9.35 -46.34 -75.04
CA ILE A 5 -7.99 -45.92 -74.74
C ILE A 5 -7.97 -45.45 -73.27
N LYS A 6 -7.47 -46.28 -72.37
CA LYS A 6 -7.12 -45.85 -71.00
C LYS A 6 -5.73 -45.23 -71.09
N ARG A 7 -5.69 -43.90 -71.04
CA ARG A 7 -4.46 -43.10 -71.01
C ARG A 7 -3.72 -43.46 -69.71
N GLU A 8 -2.60 -44.17 -69.83
CA GLU A 8 -1.68 -44.37 -68.71
C GLU A 8 -1.17 -43.00 -68.29
N ASN A 9 -1.32 -42.69 -67.00
CA ASN A 9 -0.86 -41.43 -66.47
C ASN A 9 0.65 -41.52 -66.35
N SER A 10 1.36 -40.63 -67.06
CA SER A 10 2.81 -40.45 -67.06
C SER A 10 3.44 -40.33 -65.66
N PHE A 11 2.62 -40.10 -64.63
CA PHE A 11 3.03 -40.09 -63.23
C PHE A 11 3.43 -41.47 -62.70
N ASP A 12 2.71 -42.54 -63.08
CA ASP A 12 2.95 -43.89 -62.53
C ASP A 12 4.26 -44.47 -63.07
N THR A 13 4.57 -44.21 -64.34
CA THR A 13 5.87 -44.57 -64.97
C THR A 13 7.04 -43.79 -64.38
N LEU A 14 6.85 -42.54 -63.97
CA LEU A 14 7.88 -41.75 -63.30
C LEU A 14 8.07 -42.18 -61.85
N LEU A 15 7.00 -42.62 -61.18
CA LEU A 15 7.04 -43.14 -59.82
C LEU A 15 7.86 -44.43 -59.75
N ASP A 16 7.61 -45.39 -60.63
CA ASP A 16 8.37 -46.65 -60.69
C ASP A 16 9.84 -46.42 -61.08
N GLN A 17 10.12 -45.49 -62.00
CA GLN A 17 11.49 -45.13 -62.37
C GLN A 17 12.25 -44.44 -61.23
N SER A 18 11.54 -43.73 -60.33
CA SER A 18 12.13 -43.12 -59.13
C SER A 18 12.39 -44.14 -58.01
N LEU A 19 11.48 -45.11 -57.84
CA LEU A 19 11.57 -46.14 -56.80
C LEU A 19 12.64 -47.18 -57.13
N ASN A 20 12.78 -47.56 -58.42
CA ASN A 20 13.79 -48.51 -58.86
C ASN A 20 15.22 -47.90 -58.85
N LYS A 21 15.34 -46.57 -58.88
CA LYS A 21 16.63 -45.85 -58.71
C LYS A 21 17.14 -45.82 -57.27
N GLN A 22 16.31 -46.15 -56.28
CA GLN A 22 16.68 -46.13 -54.86
C GLN A 22 17.00 -47.50 -54.26
N GLY A 23 16.80 -48.58 -55.01
CA GLY A 23 16.98 -49.93 -54.52
C GLY A 23 18.07 -50.71 -55.24
N HIS A 24 19.35 -50.32 -55.16
CA HIS A 24 20.48 -51.27 -55.23
C HIS A 24 21.82 -50.57 -54.93
N GLY A 25 22.44 -50.89 -53.79
CA GLY A 25 23.85 -50.61 -53.51
C GLY A 25 24.17 -50.29 -52.03
N ARG A 26 24.53 -51.31 -51.25
CA ARG A 26 25.37 -51.16 -50.04
C ARG A 26 26.85 -51.24 -50.48
N PRO A 27 27.86 -50.88 -49.65
CA PRO A 27 27.92 -49.90 -48.55
C PRO A 27 29.17 -48.98 -48.65
N ALA A 28 29.11 -47.72 -48.19
CA ALA A 28 30.32 -47.00 -47.78
C ALA A 28 30.03 -45.84 -46.81
N ALA A 29 30.82 -45.84 -45.74
CA ALA A 29 30.97 -44.95 -44.61
C ALA A 29 30.65 -43.43 -44.73
N ARG A 30 30.16 -42.92 -43.58
CA ARG A 30 30.41 -41.59 -42.98
C ARG A 30 29.94 -40.33 -43.76
N ARG A 31 28.87 -39.71 -43.25
CA ARG A 31 28.95 -38.45 -42.47
C ARG A 31 27.62 -38.12 -41.81
N ALA A 32 27.74 -37.56 -40.61
CA ALA A 32 26.70 -37.31 -39.64
C ALA A 32 25.71 -36.22 -40.06
N GLY A 33 24.46 -36.39 -39.65
CA GLY A 33 23.41 -35.39 -39.72
C GLY A 33 22.18 -35.84 -38.96
N LYS A 34 22.29 -36.03 -37.63
CA LYS A 34 21.14 -36.28 -36.77
C LYS A 34 20.27 -35.01 -36.75
N ALA A 35 19.13 -35.03 -37.45
CA ALA A 35 18.02 -34.14 -37.13
C ALA A 35 17.40 -34.62 -35.81
N ALA A 36 17.98 -34.18 -34.69
CA ALA A 36 17.42 -34.43 -33.37
C ALA A 36 16.18 -33.54 -33.22
N SER A 37 15.00 -34.08 -33.50
CA SER A 37 13.75 -33.52 -33.00
C SER A 37 13.82 -33.56 -31.48
N ARG A 38 14.21 -32.43 -30.86
CA ARG A 38 14.31 -32.24 -29.42
C ARG A 38 12.91 -32.19 -28.83
N ILE A 39 12.23 -33.34 -28.82
CA ILE A 39 10.97 -33.53 -28.09
C ILE A 39 11.37 -33.56 -26.62
N TRP A 40 11.34 -32.40 -25.98
CA TRP A 40 11.61 -32.31 -24.55
C TRP A 40 10.55 -33.16 -23.84
N PRO A 41 10.93 -34.18 -23.06
CA PRO A 41 9.96 -35.09 -22.48
C PRO A 41 8.98 -34.28 -21.62
N ARG A 42 7.67 -34.50 -21.77
CA ARG A 42 6.59 -33.76 -21.07
C ARG A 42 6.81 -33.64 -19.55
N ARG A 43 7.61 -34.53 -18.95
CA ARG A 43 8.04 -34.50 -17.55
C ARG A 43 8.99 -33.34 -17.24
N HIS A 44 9.96 -33.06 -18.11
CA HIS A 44 10.87 -31.91 -17.94
C HIS A 44 10.15 -30.59 -18.17
N LEU A 45 9.19 -30.53 -19.11
CA LEU A 45 8.37 -29.34 -19.33
C LEU A 45 7.48 -29.00 -18.13
N ARG A 46 6.88 -30.01 -17.49
CA ARG A 46 6.10 -29.84 -16.24
C ARG A 46 6.99 -29.39 -15.08
N LEU A 47 8.16 -30.01 -14.93
CA LEU A 47 9.14 -29.63 -13.90
C LEU A 47 9.63 -28.19 -14.08
N THR A 48 9.93 -27.77 -15.31
CA THR A 48 10.38 -26.39 -15.58
C THR A 48 9.28 -25.37 -15.35
N LEU A 49 8.03 -25.68 -15.71
CA LEU A 49 6.87 -24.82 -15.40
C LEU A 49 6.62 -24.71 -13.90
N SER A 50 6.67 -25.81 -13.16
CA SER A 50 6.53 -25.79 -11.69
C SER A 50 7.64 -24.99 -11.01
N LEU A 51 8.88 -25.10 -11.49
CA LEU A 51 10.01 -24.31 -10.97
C LEU A 51 9.86 -22.82 -11.28
N ILE A 52 9.38 -22.45 -12.47
CA ILE A 52 9.12 -21.05 -12.83
C ILE A 52 8.00 -20.48 -11.96
N ILE A 53 6.92 -21.22 -11.73
CA ILE A 53 5.82 -20.78 -10.86
C ILE A 53 6.32 -20.58 -9.43
N LEU A 54 7.09 -21.52 -8.89
CA LEU A 54 7.70 -21.38 -7.56
C LEU A 54 8.66 -20.18 -7.48
N LEU A 55 9.43 -19.91 -8.53
CA LEU A 55 10.31 -18.76 -8.61
C LEU A 55 9.51 -17.45 -8.62
N VAL A 56 8.44 -17.36 -9.42
CA VAL A 56 7.58 -16.17 -9.51
C VAL A 56 6.83 -15.94 -8.20
N VAL A 57 6.29 -17.00 -7.59
CA VAL A 57 5.62 -16.92 -6.27
C VAL A 57 6.63 -16.55 -5.19
N GLY A 58 7.83 -17.12 -5.21
CA GLY A 58 8.90 -16.81 -4.26
C GLY A 58 9.43 -15.38 -4.38
N LEU A 59 9.63 -14.89 -5.61
CA LEU A 59 10.00 -13.49 -5.88
C LEU A 59 8.87 -12.53 -5.51
N GLY A 60 7.63 -12.86 -5.88
CA GLY A 60 6.45 -12.07 -5.51
C GLY A 60 6.26 -12.01 -4.00
N ALA A 61 6.38 -13.14 -3.30
CA ALA A 61 6.33 -13.20 -1.84
C ALA A 61 7.50 -12.46 -1.20
N SER A 62 8.70 -12.50 -1.78
CA SER A 62 9.87 -11.76 -1.29
C SER A 62 9.71 -10.25 -1.46
N VAL A 63 9.23 -9.79 -2.62
CA VAL A 63 8.92 -8.37 -2.88
C VAL A 63 7.80 -7.90 -1.96
N PHE A 64 6.73 -8.67 -1.83
CA PHE A 64 5.63 -8.39 -0.90
C PHE A 64 6.12 -8.31 0.54
N ALA A 65 6.93 -9.28 0.98
CA ALA A 65 7.46 -9.30 2.34
C ALA A 65 8.49 -8.18 2.59
N TRP A 66 9.22 -7.73 1.57
CA TRP A 66 10.12 -6.57 1.65
C TRP A 66 9.35 -5.25 1.75
N GLN A 67 8.34 -5.04 0.89
CA GLN A 67 7.45 -3.88 0.93
C GLN A 67 6.66 -3.78 2.23
N ASN A 68 6.27 -4.92 2.80
CA ASN A 68 5.52 -5.00 4.05
C ASN A 68 6.41 -5.15 5.30
N GLY A 69 7.75 -5.11 5.15
CA GLY A 69 8.68 -5.17 6.27
C GLY A 69 8.61 -6.47 7.08
N ILE A 70 8.14 -7.57 6.50
CA ILE A 70 8.02 -8.88 7.16
C ILE A 70 9.42 -9.50 7.38
N TRP A 71 10.38 -9.19 6.50
CA TRP A 71 11.77 -9.68 6.61
C TRP A 71 12.58 -9.01 7.72
N PHE A 72 12.13 -7.86 8.23
CA PHE A 72 12.80 -7.15 9.30
C PHE A 72 11.78 -6.94 10.42
N PRO A 73 11.84 -7.68 11.55
CA PRO A 73 11.00 -7.34 12.69
C PRO A 73 11.19 -5.85 12.96
N ALA A 74 10.08 -5.13 13.14
CA ALA A 74 10.13 -3.70 13.40
C ALA A 74 11.02 -3.49 14.62
N ALA A 75 12.29 -3.13 14.38
CA ALA A 75 13.12 -2.55 15.40
C ALA A 75 12.32 -1.34 15.89
N GLY A 76 12.20 -1.20 17.21
CA GLY A 76 11.72 0.06 17.78
C GLY A 76 12.55 1.21 17.19
N PRO A 77 12.03 2.44 17.22
CA PRO A 77 12.69 3.55 16.56
C PRO A 77 14.19 3.59 16.84
N ASN A 78 15.01 3.71 15.80
CA ASN A 78 16.47 3.76 15.92
C ASN A 78 16.88 5.10 16.56
N GLY A 79 16.79 5.17 17.89
CA GLY A 79 17.09 6.34 18.69
C GLY A 79 15.94 7.36 18.78
N LEU A 80 16.18 8.43 19.54
CA LEU A 80 15.27 9.55 19.67
C LEU A 80 15.46 10.48 18.47
N ARG A 81 14.83 10.17 17.33
CA ARG A 81 14.82 11.03 16.15
C ARG A 81 13.43 11.55 15.90
N ALA A 82 13.28 12.87 15.79
CA ALA A 82 12.03 13.51 15.46
C ALA A 82 12.16 14.33 14.19
N VAL A 83 11.04 14.55 13.49
CA VAL A 83 10.95 15.52 12.41
C VAL A 83 9.79 16.47 12.63
N LEU A 84 10.02 17.76 12.44
CA LEU A 84 9.00 18.79 12.36
C LEU A 84 8.91 19.28 10.91
N ILE A 85 7.80 18.97 10.26
CA ILE A 85 7.49 19.34 8.88
C ILE A 85 6.54 20.54 8.94
N ASP A 86 6.92 21.67 8.37
CA ASP A 86 6.25 22.96 8.57
C ASP A 86 5.78 23.60 7.27
N GLY A 87 4.80 22.95 6.64
CA GLY A 87 4.11 23.46 5.45
C GLY A 87 3.16 24.63 5.74
N LEU A 88 2.57 24.67 6.93
CA LEU A 88 1.61 25.71 7.32
C LEU A 88 2.27 27.10 7.40
N SER A 89 3.60 27.16 7.60
CA SER A 89 4.37 28.41 7.61
C SER A 89 4.28 29.23 6.32
N VAL A 90 3.85 28.63 5.20
CA VAL A 90 3.57 29.36 3.95
C VAL A 90 2.54 30.47 4.17
N SER A 91 1.51 30.22 4.99
CA SER A 91 0.44 31.20 5.28
C SER A 91 0.41 31.65 6.73
N TYR A 92 0.89 30.83 7.66
CA TYR A 92 0.91 31.11 9.10
C TYR A 92 2.29 30.79 9.70
N PRO A 93 3.31 31.63 9.47
CA PRO A 93 4.64 31.42 10.06
C PRO A 93 4.58 31.55 11.59
N ASP A 94 5.15 30.58 12.30
CA ASP A 94 5.32 30.65 13.75
C ASP A 94 6.72 30.13 14.16
N PRO A 95 7.75 30.98 14.13
CA PRO A 95 9.10 30.60 14.55
C PRO A 95 9.19 30.34 16.06
N SER A 96 8.24 30.82 16.86
CA SER A 96 8.22 30.56 18.30
C SER A 96 7.82 29.13 18.58
N PHE A 97 6.78 28.64 17.91
CA PHE A 97 6.36 27.24 17.94
C PHE A 97 7.49 26.30 17.53
N THR A 98 8.08 26.50 16.34
CA THR A 98 9.12 25.61 15.82
C THR A 98 10.34 25.55 16.74
N ASN A 99 10.77 26.70 17.28
CA ASN A 99 11.87 26.77 18.24
C ASN A 99 11.53 26.10 19.58
N ASN A 100 10.31 26.26 20.08
CA ASN A 100 9.88 25.64 21.34
C ASN A 100 9.86 24.12 21.20
N VAL A 101 9.18 23.58 20.19
CA VAL A 101 9.12 22.14 19.93
C VAL A 101 10.52 21.55 19.78
N THR A 102 11.37 22.20 18.99
CA THR A 102 12.75 21.75 18.76
C THR A 102 13.55 21.72 20.07
N LYS A 103 13.49 22.78 20.88
CA LYS A 103 14.20 22.86 22.17
C LYS A 103 13.70 21.84 23.17
N THR A 104 12.38 21.70 23.29
CA THR A 104 11.73 20.77 24.20
C THR A 104 12.16 19.34 23.89
N LEU A 105 12.07 18.91 22.63
CA LEU A 105 12.52 17.58 22.21
C LEU A 105 14.04 17.40 22.37
N SER A 106 14.84 18.40 21.98
CA SER A 106 16.30 18.34 22.11
C SER A 106 16.77 18.21 23.56
N SER A 107 16.07 18.86 24.50
CA SER A 107 16.41 18.79 25.93
C SER A 107 16.29 17.40 26.55
N VAL A 108 15.53 16.50 25.91
CA VAL A 108 15.35 15.11 26.35
C VAL A 108 16.04 14.12 25.41
N GLY A 109 16.96 14.61 24.57
CA GLY A 109 17.87 13.79 23.76
C GLY A 109 17.41 13.49 22.34
N TYR A 110 16.34 14.12 21.84
CA TYR A 110 15.97 13.98 20.43
C TYR A 110 16.94 14.72 19.51
N SER A 111 17.31 14.07 18.41
CA SER A 111 17.77 14.76 17.20
C SER A 111 16.54 15.16 16.40
N VAL A 112 16.32 16.47 16.23
CA VAL A 112 15.14 17.03 15.57
C VAL A 112 15.51 17.56 14.20
N ASP A 113 14.99 16.94 13.15
CA ASP A 113 15.08 17.43 11.78
C ASP A 113 13.95 18.43 11.51
N TYR A 114 14.24 19.56 10.88
CA TYR A 114 13.24 20.54 10.46
C TYR A 114 13.12 20.55 8.93
N ILE A 115 11.90 20.31 8.43
CA ILE A 115 11.56 20.40 7.01
C ILE A 115 10.67 21.64 6.86
N GLY A 116 11.27 22.72 6.37
CA GLY A 116 10.57 23.96 6.08
C GLY A 116 9.68 23.88 4.83
N PRO A 117 8.96 24.96 4.53
CA PRO A 117 8.04 25.01 3.39
C PRO A 117 8.75 24.92 2.04
N ASP A 118 10.05 25.21 1.97
CA ASP A 118 10.86 25.06 0.75
C ASP A 118 11.13 23.58 0.40
N LYS A 119 10.95 22.66 1.35
CA LYS A 119 11.30 21.23 1.21
C LYS A 119 10.12 20.29 1.44
N PHE A 120 8.95 20.79 1.84
CA PHE A 120 7.78 19.97 2.08
C PHE A 120 7.02 19.69 0.77
N THR A 121 7.30 18.54 0.18
CA THR A 121 6.88 18.11 -1.15
C THR A 121 6.15 16.77 -1.11
N VAL A 122 5.63 16.30 -2.26
CA VAL A 122 5.08 14.94 -2.36
C VAL A 122 6.15 13.89 -2.03
N ASP A 123 7.40 14.12 -2.47
CA ASP A 123 8.53 13.24 -2.17
C ASP A 123 8.87 13.18 -0.68
N THR A 124 8.56 14.23 0.09
CA THR A 124 8.67 14.19 1.54
C THR A 124 7.80 13.07 2.09
N PHE A 125 6.52 13.00 1.69
CA PHE A 125 5.61 11.92 2.11
C PHE A 125 5.98 10.56 1.54
N ALA A 126 6.50 10.52 0.30
CA ALA A 126 6.94 9.27 -0.31
C ALA A 126 8.05 8.62 0.52
N ASN A 127 8.99 9.41 1.05
CA ASN A 127 10.16 8.87 1.74
C ASN A 127 10.03 8.84 3.27
N LEU A 128 9.07 9.56 3.85
CA LEU A 128 8.91 9.76 5.29
C LEU A 128 8.95 8.46 6.12
N PRO A 129 8.25 7.36 5.75
CA PRO A 129 8.24 6.16 6.58
C PRO A 129 9.62 5.51 6.71
N SER A 130 10.47 5.62 5.68
CA SER A 130 11.80 4.99 5.66
C SER A 130 12.86 5.70 6.52
N GLN A 131 12.56 6.89 7.06
CA GLN A 131 13.56 7.74 7.70
C GLN A 131 13.89 7.36 9.15
N GLY A 132 13.11 6.48 9.78
CA GLY A 132 13.38 5.99 11.14
C GLY A 132 13.08 6.99 12.26
N TYR A 133 12.16 7.94 12.04
CA TYR A 133 11.70 8.86 13.08
C TYR A 133 10.81 8.16 14.10
N SER A 134 11.04 8.38 15.39
CA SER A 134 10.15 7.94 16.47
C SER A 134 8.95 8.88 16.64
N LEU A 135 9.13 10.17 16.33
CA LEU A 135 8.09 11.20 16.38
C LEU A 135 8.10 12.01 15.09
N VAL A 136 6.93 12.15 14.47
CA VAL A 136 6.74 12.93 13.24
C VAL A 136 5.67 13.96 13.51
N ILE A 137 5.99 15.24 13.39
CA ILE A 137 5.06 16.35 13.56
C ILE A 137 4.84 16.99 12.19
N ILE A 138 3.62 16.94 11.69
CA ILE A 138 3.24 17.47 10.38
C ILE A 138 2.36 18.69 10.63
N ARG A 139 2.92 19.88 10.43
CA ARG A 139 2.24 21.17 10.50
C ARG A 139 1.85 21.61 9.10
N ALA A 140 0.62 21.33 8.69
CA ALA A 140 0.16 21.54 7.32
C ALA A 140 -1.32 21.93 7.24
N HIS A 141 -1.73 22.45 6.09
CA HIS A 141 -3.15 22.52 5.75
C HIS A 141 -3.66 21.12 5.42
N THR A 142 -4.90 20.85 5.80
CA THR A 142 -5.62 19.62 5.47
C THR A 142 -7.01 19.99 4.95
N ALA A 143 -7.43 19.33 3.88
CA ALA A 143 -8.74 19.52 3.29
C ALA A 143 -9.13 18.26 2.51
N ASN A 144 -10.42 17.89 2.56
CA ASN A 144 -10.96 16.78 1.76
C ASN A 144 -10.16 15.47 1.92
N SER A 145 -9.82 15.09 3.16
CA SER A 145 -9.01 13.89 3.45
C SER A 145 -7.64 13.85 2.76
N ALA A 146 -7.04 15.03 2.51
CA ALA A 146 -5.70 15.18 1.96
C ALA A 146 -4.86 16.18 2.77
N ILE A 147 -3.55 15.92 2.85
CA ILE A 147 -2.57 16.82 3.46
C ILE A 147 -1.94 17.66 2.36
N ILE A 148 -2.05 18.98 2.46
CA ILE A 148 -1.56 19.90 1.44
C ILE A 148 -0.08 20.17 1.70
N THR A 149 0.75 19.87 0.70
CA THR A 149 2.19 20.17 0.69
C THR A 149 2.44 21.65 0.39
N SER A 150 3.68 22.09 0.46
CA SER A 150 4.09 23.41 -0.03
C SER A 150 4.78 23.33 -1.40
N GLU A 151 4.66 22.20 -2.11
CA GLU A 151 5.11 22.06 -3.49
C GLU A 151 4.06 22.63 -4.46
N PRO A 152 4.40 23.63 -5.28
CA PRO A 152 3.49 24.15 -6.30
C PRO A 152 3.04 23.04 -7.25
N TYR A 153 1.74 23.03 -7.52
CA TYR A 153 1.13 22.06 -8.40
C TYR A 153 1.64 22.20 -9.84
N ALA A 154 1.90 21.07 -10.49
CA ALA A 154 2.21 20.99 -11.90
C ALA A 154 1.59 19.75 -12.53
N SER A 155 0.77 19.91 -13.56
CA SER A 155 0.11 18.79 -14.26
C SER A 155 1.08 17.78 -14.88
N SER A 156 2.35 18.16 -15.07
CA SER A 156 3.41 17.30 -15.62
C SER A 156 4.17 16.46 -14.58
N LYS A 157 3.91 16.63 -13.27
CA LYS A 157 4.59 15.89 -12.19
C LYS A 157 3.66 14.85 -11.57
N TYR A 158 4.18 13.72 -11.08
CA TYR A 158 3.37 12.68 -10.40
C TYR A 158 2.13 12.25 -11.22
N VAL A 159 2.29 12.13 -12.55
CA VAL A 159 1.16 11.95 -13.48
C VAL A 159 0.36 10.69 -13.14
N PHE A 160 1.04 9.61 -12.75
CA PHE A 160 0.36 8.36 -12.39
C PHE A 160 -0.40 8.48 -11.08
N GLU A 161 0.18 9.14 -10.09
CA GLU A 161 -0.42 9.39 -8.79
C GLU A 161 -1.61 10.35 -8.92
N GLN A 162 -1.54 11.33 -9.81
CA GLN A 162 -2.66 12.20 -10.17
C GLN A 162 -3.80 11.41 -10.81
N LEU A 163 -3.49 10.60 -11.84
CA LEU A 163 -4.49 9.75 -12.51
C LEU A 163 -5.14 8.73 -11.55
N ALA A 164 -4.40 8.26 -10.54
CA ALA A 164 -4.89 7.37 -9.50
C ALA A 164 -5.64 8.11 -8.37
N GLY A 165 -5.77 9.44 -8.42
CA GLY A 165 -6.42 10.24 -7.39
C GLY A 165 -5.67 10.27 -6.06
N ARG A 166 -4.37 9.96 -6.06
CA ARG A 166 -3.54 9.87 -4.85
C ARG A 166 -2.91 11.21 -4.49
N VAL A 167 -2.67 12.04 -5.50
CA VAL A 167 -2.30 13.45 -5.36
C VAL A 167 -3.22 14.32 -6.22
N SER A 168 -3.54 15.52 -5.74
CA SER A 168 -4.44 16.45 -6.43
C SER A 168 -4.00 17.89 -6.22
N PRO A 169 -4.40 18.85 -7.07
CA PRO A 169 -4.25 20.27 -6.75
C PRO A 169 -5.14 20.66 -5.57
N ALA A 170 -4.67 21.57 -4.73
CA ALA A 170 -5.45 22.23 -3.68
C ALA A 170 -4.98 23.67 -3.45
N THR A 171 -5.90 24.55 -3.06
CA THR A 171 -5.62 25.96 -2.74
C THR A 171 -5.66 26.19 -1.24
N ILE A 172 -4.73 27.01 -0.73
CA ILE A 172 -4.66 27.38 0.70
C ILE A 172 -5.05 28.85 0.94
N GLY A 173 -6.00 29.36 0.15
CA GLY A 173 -6.36 30.78 0.15
C GLY A 173 -5.38 31.69 -0.61
N THR A 174 -4.43 31.11 -1.33
CA THR A 174 -3.53 31.81 -2.26
C THR A 174 -3.92 31.53 -3.72
N PRO A 175 -3.50 32.39 -4.68
CA PRO A 175 -3.70 32.11 -6.11
C PRO A 175 -2.92 30.90 -6.64
N VAL A 176 -1.91 30.44 -5.89
CA VAL A 176 -1.10 29.26 -6.21
C VAL A 176 -1.79 28.01 -5.69
N GLU A 177 -1.90 27.01 -6.57
CA GLU A 177 -2.28 25.64 -6.20
C GLU A 177 -1.04 24.85 -5.77
N TYR A 178 -1.21 24.00 -4.76
CA TYR A 178 -0.18 23.10 -4.24
C TYR A 178 -0.63 21.65 -4.40
N PHE A 179 0.32 20.72 -4.38
CA PHE A 179 -0.02 19.30 -4.32
C PHE A 179 -0.61 18.95 -2.96
N ALA A 180 -1.73 18.25 -2.96
CA ALA A 180 -2.33 17.61 -1.80
C ALA A 180 -2.17 16.09 -1.90
N VAL A 181 -1.81 15.46 -0.78
CA VAL A 181 -1.49 14.03 -0.67
C VAL A 181 -2.58 13.34 0.13
N THR A 182 -3.24 12.37 -0.49
CA THR A 182 -4.32 11.59 0.15
C THR A 182 -3.78 10.57 1.16
N ALA A 183 -4.64 10.11 2.06
CA ALA A 183 -4.33 8.96 2.92
C ALA A 183 -3.91 7.71 2.12
N GLN A 184 -4.48 7.50 0.93
CA GLN A 184 -4.14 6.34 0.09
C GLN A 184 -2.72 6.44 -0.47
N PHE A 185 -2.24 7.65 -0.80
CA PHE A 185 -0.83 7.84 -1.18
C PHE A 185 0.10 7.36 -0.07
N ILE A 186 -0.20 7.74 1.18
CA ILE A 186 0.59 7.34 2.34
C ILE A 186 0.61 5.83 2.45
N SER A 187 -0.54 5.15 2.39
CA SER A 187 -0.60 3.70 2.57
C SER A 187 -0.06 2.88 1.40
N SER A 188 -0.09 3.39 0.16
CA SER A 188 0.26 2.59 -1.04
C SER A 188 1.54 3.03 -1.76
N GLU A 189 1.84 4.32 -1.81
CA GLU A 189 2.96 4.85 -2.62
C GLU A 189 4.22 5.12 -1.80
N SER A 190 4.08 5.38 -0.50
CA SER A 190 5.23 5.66 0.35
C SER A 190 6.18 4.46 0.49
N HIS A 191 7.47 4.74 0.55
CA HIS A 191 8.55 3.78 0.62
C HIS A 191 8.96 3.50 2.07
N GLY A 192 9.23 2.22 2.34
CA GLY A 192 9.58 1.76 3.68
C GLY A 192 8.38 1.74 4.64
N ARG A 193 8.69 1.72 5.93
CA ARG A 193 7.71 1.62 7.02
C ARG A 193 8.19 2.40 8.24
N PHE A 194 7.25 3.06 8.90
CA PHE A 194 7.44 3.61 10.22
C PHE A 194 7.79 2.50 11.22
N GLN A 195 8.57 2.85 12.23
CA GLN A 195 9.06 1.94 13.25
C GLN A 195 8.25 2.12 14.54
N ASN A 196 6.93 1.89 14.47
CA ASN A 196 6.00 2.18 15.57
C ASN A 196 6.03 3.67 16.00
N SER A 197 6.21 4.56 15.02
CA SER A 197 6.33 6.00 15.22
C SER A 197 5.03 6.63 15.74
N ILE A 198 5.14 7.71 16.50
CA ILE A 198 4.04 8.61 16.82
C ILE A 198 3.95 9.67 15.73
N ILE A 199 2.80 9.77 15.08
CA ILE A 199 2.52 10.78 14.06
C ILE A 199 1.58 11.82 14.66
N VAL A 200 1.95 13.08 14.64
CA VAL A 200 1.11 14.22 15.03
C VAL A 200 0.75 14.97 13.75
N LEU A 201 -0.48 14.82 13.29
CA LEU A 201 -1.02 15.56 12.16
C LEU A 201 -1.72 16.82 12.67
N MET A 202 -1.03 17.95 12.53
CA MET A 202 -1.57 19.27 12.82
C MET A 202 -2.22 19.80 11.55
N GLY A 203 -3.53 19.94 11.59
CA GLY A 203 -4.38 20.39 10.49
C GLY A 203 -5.84 20.21 10.87
N CYS A 204 -6.74 20.92 10.17
CA CYS A 204 -8.17 20.72 10.31
C CYS A 204 -8.56 19.27 10.02
N GLY A 205 -9.25 18.60 10.94
CA GLY A 205 -9.81 17.28 10.67
C GLY A 205 -11.23 17.43 10.16
N ASP A 206 -11.55 17.02 8.93
CA ASP A 206 -12.96 16.77 8.62
C ASP A 206 -13.44 15.54 9.42
N PRO A 207 -14.75 15.42 9.74
CA PRO A 207 -15.27 14.25 10.43
C PRO A 207 -14.87 12.95 9.72
N GLY A 208 -14.07 12.12 10.41
CA GLY A 208 -13.55 10.86 9.89
C GLY A 208 -12.11 10.91 9.38
N ASP A 209 -11.53 12.08 9.13
CA ASP A 209 -10.16 12.22 8.62
C ASP A 209 -9.13 11.60 9.55
N ARG A 210 -9.26 11.83 10.87
CA ARG A 210 -8.39 11.20 11.86
C ARG A 210 -8.40 9.68 11.77
N ALA A 211 -9.56 9.06 11.51
CA ALA A 211 -9.65 7.61 11.33
C ALA A 211 -9.05 7.17 9.98
N THR A 212 -9.31 7.91 8.90
CA THR A 212 -8.82 7.63 7.55
C THR A 212 -7.29 7.73 7.48
N PHE A 213 -6.71 8.84 7.93
CA PHE A 213 -5.26 8.97 8.05
C PHE A 213 -4.71 8.00 9.08
N GLY A 214 -5.42 7.76 10.18
CA GLY A 214 -4.99 6.85 11.23
C GLY A 214 -4.75 5.45 10.67
N ALA A 215 -5.71 4.94 9.90
CA ALA A 215 -5.58 3.67 9.20
C ALA A 215 -4.41 3.68 8.20
N ALA A 216 -4.26 4.75 7.41
CA ALA A 216 -3.20 4.82 6.39
C ALA A 216 -1.78 4.85 6.98
N PHE A 217 -1.55 5.65 8.03
CA PHE A 217 -0.27 5.68 8.73
C PHE A 217 0.01 4.38 9.48
N VAL A 218 -1.01 3.77 10.10
CA VAL A 218 -0.90 2.45 10.75
C VAL A 218 -0.57 1.36 9.73
N ASP A 219 -1.17 1.38 8.55
CA ASP A 219 -0.85 0.43 7.45
C ASP A 219 0.61 0.55 7.02
N LYS A 220 1.22 1.74 7.19
CA LYS A 220 2.66 1.98 7.01
C LYS A 220 3.53 1.80 8.25
N GLY A 221 2.98 1.29 9.36
CA GLY A 221 3.74 0.90 10.55
C GLY A 221 3.81 1.96 11.65
N ALA A 222 3.01 3.03 11.59
CA ALA A 222 2.90 3.96 12.70
C ALA A 222 2.22 3.27 13.90
N GLY A 223 2.65 3.61 15.11
CA GLY A 223 2.04 3.12 16.35
C GLY A 223 0.82 3.95 16.74
N TYR A 224 0.91 5.26 16.52
CA TYR A 224 -0.13 6.23 16.84
C TYR A 224 -0.25 7.27 15.74
N LEU A 225 -1.48 7.68 15.45
CA LEU A 225 -1.78 8.96 14.81
C LEU A 225 -2.54 9.82 15.81
N ILE A 226 -2.05 11.03 16.04
CA ILE A 226 -2.68 12.08 16.84
C ILE A 226 -3.13 13.17 15.86
N GLY A 227 -4.34 13.68 16.02
CA GLY A 227 -4.87 14.75 15.17
C GLY A 227 -6.21 15.27 15.68
N PHE A 228 -6.66 16.35 15.05
CA PHE A 228 -7.95 16.97 15.35
C PHE A 228 -9.11 16.22 14.67
N ASP A 229 -10.29 16.33 15.27
CA ASP A 229 -11.54 15.77 14.75
C ASP A 229 -12.45 16.81 14.08
N ASN A 230 -12.07 18.09 14.14
CA ASN A 230 -12.73 19.19 13.47
C ASN A 230 -11.70 20.22 12.99
N SER A 231 -12.19 21.28 12.36
CA SER A 231 -11.40 22.48 12.07
C SER A 231 -10.79 23.08 13.35
N VAL A 232 -9.63 23.73 13.19
CA VAL A 232 -8.90 24.40 14.27
C VAL A 232 -8.18 25.64 13.75
N SER A 233 -7.97 26.61 14.62
CA SER A 233 -7.18 27.80 14.33
C SER A 233 -5.68 27.51 14.43
N ALA A 234 -4.88 28.20 13.61
CA ALA A 234 -3.42 27.99 13.55
C ALA A 234 -2.73 28.18 14.92
N GLN A 235 -3.09 29.25 15.65
CA GLN A 235 -2.49 29.49 16.98
C GLN A 235 -2.89 28.42 18.00
N PHE A 236 -4.13 27.94 17.93
CA PHE A 236 -4.62 26.93 18.85
C PHE A 236 -3.92 25.58 18.62
N THR A 237 -3.82 25.12 17.36
CA THR A 237 -3.10 23.87 17.06
C THR A 237 -1.64 23.93 17.49
N ASP A 238 -0.96 25.07 17.32
CA ASP A 238 0.43 25.23 17.74
C ASP A 238 0.58 25.19 19.26
N SER A 239 -0.33 25.84 19.99
CA SER A 239 -0.37 25.83 21.46
C SER A 239 -0.60 24.43 22.01
N GLU A 240 -1.67 23.76 21.57
CA GLU A 240 -2.00 22.41 22.05
C GLU A 240 -0.92 21.40 21.67
N THR A 241 -0.34 21.51 20.48
CA THR A 241 0.77 20.63 20.08
C THR A 241 2.01 20.87 20.94
N SER A 242 2.28 22.11 21.36
CA SER A 242 3.37 22.41 22.29
C SER A 242 3.15 21.74 23.65
N THR A 243 1.92 21.76 24.17
CA THR A 243 1.53 21.05 25.39
C THR A 243 1.71 19.53 25.24
N LEU A 244 1.24 18.97 24.12
CA LEU A 244 1.39 17.55 23.78
C LEU A 244 2.88 17.14 23.73
N VAL A 245 3.70 17.88 22.99
CA VAL A 245 5.13 17.62 22.84
C VAL A 245 5.86 17.72 24.18
N SER A 246 5.53 18.73 24.99
CA SER A 246 6.07 18.86 26.34
C SER A 246 5.73 17.64 27.20
N ALA A 247 4.47 17.20 27.20
CA ALA A 247 4.07 16.02 27.97
C ALA A 247 4.82 14.76 27.52
N LEU A 248 4.92 14.52 26.20
CA LEU A 248 5.69 13.40 25.65
C LEU A 248 7.17 13.47 26.04
N ALA A 249 7.78 14.65 25.99
CA ALA A 249 9.17 14.85 26.39
C ALA A 249 9.42 14.52 27.87
N HIS A 250 8.44 14.78 28.75
CA HIS A 250 8.50 14.43 30.16
C HIS A 250 8.17 12.96 30.46
N GLY A 251 8.04 12.10 29.44
CA GLY A 251 7.83 10.66 29.58
C GLY A 251 6.38 10.24 29.80
N ASN A 252 5.41 11.13 29.58
CA ASN A 252 3.99 10.77 29.61
C ASN A 252 3.66 9.85 28.42
N THR A 253 2.66 8.99 28.60
CA THR A 253 2.09 8.19 27.51
C THR A 253 1.38 9.07 26.48
N VAL A 254 1.11 8.54 25.28
CA VAL A 254 0.30 9.25 24.26
C VAL A 254 -1.08 9.63 24.80
N GLN A 255 -1.72 8.72 25.54
CA GLN A 255 -3.05 8.98 26.10
C GLN A 255 -3.05 10.10 27.14
N GLU A 256 -2.08 10.11 28.06
CA GLU A 256 -1.92 11.19 29.03
C GLU A 256 -1.58 12.51 28.35
N SER A 257 -0.68 12.49 27.37
CA SER A 257 -0.24 13.68 26.64
C SER A 257 -1.40 14.32 25.86
N VAL A 258 -2.24 13.51 25.21
CA VAL A 258 -3.48 13.97 24.56
C VAL A 258 -4.48 14.47 25.60
N GLY A 259 -4.58 13.81 26.76
CA GLY A 259 -5.43 14.26 27.86
C GLY A 259 -5.02 15.63 28.43
N LEU A 260 -3.71 15.94 28.43
CA LEU A 260 -3.20 17.26 28.83
C LEU A 260 -3.43 18.32 27.75
N ALA A 261 -3.35 17.94 26.47
CA ALA A 261 -3.70 18.78 25.32
C ALA A 261 -5.18 18.65 24.92
N SER A 262 -6.07 18.56 25.91
CA SER A 262 -7.51 18.31 25.71
C SER A 262 -8.34 19.58 25.51
N GLY A 263 -7.68 20.71 25.20
CA GLY A 263 -8.38 21.94 24.86
C GLY A 263 -9.34 21.72 23.69
N SER A 264 -10.42 22.48 23.68
CA SER A 264 -11.28 22.63 22.51
C SER A 264 -11.00 23.96 21.86
N ASP A 265 -10.83 23.98 20.53
CA ASP A 265 -10.62 25.25 19.83
C ASP A 265 -11.81 26.20 20.13
N PRO A 266 -11.55 27.46 20.53
CA PRO A 266 -12.62 28.36 20.96
C PRO A 266 -13.53 28.83 19.81
N VAL A 267 -13.08 28.72 18.56
CA VAL A 267 -13.80 29.16 17.37
C VAL A 267 -14.44 27.98 16.64
N TYR A 268 -13.68 26.90 16.45
CA TYR A 268 -14.05 25.77 15.61
C TYR A 268 -14.37 24.50 16.38
N HIS A 269 -14.08 24.49 17.68
CA HIS A 269 -14.35 23.38 18.59
C HIS A 269 -13.67 22.04 18.26
N GLY A 270 -12.63 22.05 17.41
CA GLY A 270 -11.79 20.89 17.16
C GLY A 270 -11.00 20.49 18.40
N GLN A 271 -10.86 19.18 18.60
CA GLN A 271 -10.20 18.58 19.77
C GLN A 271 -9.19 17.52 19.36
N PHE A 272 -8.10 17.44 20.14
CA PHE A 272 -7.13 16.38 19.96
C PHE A 272 -7.70 15.02 20.35
N GLY A 273 -7.23 14.01 19.64
CA GLY A 273 -7.44 12.61 19.97
C GLY A 273 -6.51 11.77 19.12
N PHE A 274 -6.61 10.46 19.26
CA PHE A 274 -5.66 9.57 18.64
C PHE A 274 -6.30 8.28 18.12
N VAL A 275 -5.62 7.69 17.15
CA VAL A 275 -5.83 6.32 16.65
C VAL A 275 -4.58 5.53 17.03
N VAL A 276 -4.78 4.37 17.66
CA VAL A 276 -3.71 3.45 18.03
C VAL A 276 -3.72 2.25 17.09
N ALA A 277 -2.55 1.77 16.68
CA ALA A 277 -2.43 0.67 15.73
C ALA A 277 -3.19 -0.60 16.16
N SER A 278 -3.15 -0.92 17.46
CA SER A 278 -3.82 -2.09 18.01
C SER A 278 -5.35 -2.06 17.82
N SER A 279 -5.99 -0.90 17.96
CA SER A 279 -7.44 -0.79 17.79
C SER A 279 -7.86 -0.96 16.33
N VAL A 280 -7.08 -0.42 15.38
CA VAL A 280 -7.31 -0.60 13.95
C VAL A 280 -7.20 -2.07 13.56
N LEU A 281 -6.14 -2.74 14.01
CA LEU A 281 -5.94 -4.17 13.74
C LEU A 281 -7.06 -5.02 14.35
N GLN A 282 -7.45 -4.74 15.59
CA GLN A 282 -8.55 -5.43 16.26
C GLN A 282 -9.89 -5.22 15.54
N GLN A 283 -10.18 -4.00 15.06
CA GLN A 283 -11.41 -3.75 14.31
C GLN A 283 -11.43 -4.51 12.98
N ARG A 284 -10.29 -4.60 12.28
CA ARG A 284 -10.17 -5.39 11.05
C ARG A 284 -10.36 -6.89 11.29
N THR A 285 -9.77 -7.45 12.35
CA THR A 285 -9.96 -8.88 12.66
C THR A 285 -11.42 -9.20 12.98
N VAL A 286 -12.09 -8.34 13.75
CA VAL A 286 -13.53 -8.48 14.04
C VAL A 286 -14.37 -8.41 12.75
N ASN A 287 -14.07 -7.46 11.86
CA ASN A 287 -14.78 -7.32 10.58
C ASN A 287 -14.57 -8.53 9.65
N LEU A 288 -13.37 -9.11 9.63
CA LEU A 288 -13.12 -10.32 8.84
C LEU A 288 -13.87 -11.52 9.41
N LEU A 289 -13.90 -11.68 10.73
CA LEU A 289 -14.64 -12.75 11.39
C LEU A 289 -16.16 -12.63 11.15
N SER A 290 -16.71 -11.40 11.17
CA SER A 290 -18.13 -11.19 10.88
C SER A 290 -18.49 -11.46 9.42
N GLN A 291 -17.60 -11.11 8.48
CA GLN A 291 -17.80 -11.46 7.07
C GLN A 291 -17.76 -12.98 6.86
N LEU A 292 -16.78 -13.67 7.46
CA LEU A 292 -16.67 -15.13 7.37
C LEU A 292 -17.88 -15.84 7.99
N SER A 293 -18.40 -15.37 9.12
CA SER A 293 -19.60 -15.94 9.72
C SER A 293 -20.84 -15.76 8.84
N LEU A 294 -20.94 -14.62 8.14
CA LEU A 294 -22.01 -14.37 7.16
C LEU A 294 -21.88 -15.32 5.96
N PHE A 295 -20.69 -15.57 5.44
CA PHE A 295 -20.49 -16.56 4.37
C PHE A 295 -20.77 -18.00 4.83
N VAL A 296 -20.36 -18.38 6.04
CA VAL A 296 -20.62 -19.73 6.61
C VAL A 296 -22.13 -19.94 6.81
N THR A 297 -22.83 -18.96 7.36
CA THR A 297 -24.29 -19.03 7.54
C THR A 297 -25.03 -19.12 6.20
N LEU A 298 -24.65 -18.31 5.20
CA LEU A 298 -25.23 -18.36 3.86
C LEU A 298 -24.95 -19.69 3.16
N GLY A 299 -23.71 -20.21 3.29
CA GLY A 299 -23.31 -21.52 2.77
C GLY A 299 -24.06 -22.67 3.44
N PHE A 300 -24.26 -22.61 4.76
CA PHE A 300 -25.05 -23.60 5.48
C PHE A 300 -26.52 -23.57 5.04
N LEU A 301 -27.10 -22.38 4.84
CA LEU A 301 -28.48 -22.23 4.37
C LEU A 301 -28.66 -22.75 2.93
N LEU A 302 -27.68 -22.54 2.05
CA LEU A 302 -27.69 -23.07 0.67
C LEU A 302 -27.46 -24.58 0.59
N LEU A 303 -26.63 -25.15 1.47
CA LEU A 303 -26.34 -26.59 1.48
C LEU A 303 -27.44 -27.40 2.20
N PHE A 304 -27.90 -26.93 3.36
CA PHE A 304 -28.85 -27.65 4.20
C PHE A 304 -30.30 -27.22 4.01
N GLY A 305 -30.55 -26.04 3.43
CA GLY A 305 -31.91 -25.58 3.09
C GLY A 305 -32.63 -26.51 2.11
N PRO A 306 -32.01 -26.93 0.99
CA PRO A 306 -32.63 -27.91 0.09
C PRO A 306 -32.79 -29.28 0.76
N LEU A 307 -31.79 -29.73 1.54
CA LEU A 307 -31.86 -31.01 2.24
C LEU A 307 -33.03 -31.07 3.24
N SER A 308 -33.33 -29.99 3.97
CA SER A 308 -34.46 -29.96 4.90
C SER A 308 -35.81 -30.04 4.17
N VAL A 309 -35.95 -29.40 3.00
CA VAL A 309 -37.16 -29.47 2.18
C VAL A 309 -37.39 -30.88 1.61
N PHE A 310 -36.33 -31.61 1.24
CA PHE A 310 -36.45 -32.93 0.61
C PHE A 310 -36.39 -34.12 1.60
N LEU A 311 -35.64 -34.05 2.71
CA LEU A 311 -35.54 -35.16 3.68
C LEU A 311 -36.66 -35.16 4.71
N VAL A 312 -37.14 -34.00 5.16
CA VAL A 312 -38.14 -33.91 6.24
C VAL A 312 -39.48 -34.56 5.85
N PRO A 313 -40.02 -34.37 4.64
CA PRO A 313 -41.24 -35.07 4.22
C PRO A 313 -41.04 -36.59 4.10
N LYS A 314 -39.87 -37.04 3.65
CA LYS A 314 -39.53 -38.47 3.51
C LYS A 314 -39.37 -39.19 4.85
N LEU A 315 -38.90 -38.48 5.89
CA LEU A 315 -38.77 -39.01 7.24
C LEU A 315 -40.12 -39.02 7.98
N LEU A 316 -40.97 -38.03 7.74
CA LEU A 316 -42.33 -37.98 8.31
C LEU A 316 -43.29 -38.98 7.67
N ALA A 317 -43.14 -39.27 6.37
CA ALA A 317 -43.96 -40.28 5.68
C ALA A 317 -43.60 -41.74 6.02
N ARG A 318 -42.56 -41.98 6.84
CA ARG A 318 -42.15 -43.31 7.32
C ARG A 318 -42.62 -43.62 8.75
N ARG A 319 -43.46 -42.77 9.34
CA ARG A 319 -44.25 -43.06 10.55
C ARG A 319 -45.70 -43.26 10.17
#